data_AF-A3K5R5-F1
#
_entry.id   AF-A3K5R5-F1
#
_cell.length_a   1.000
_cell.length_b   1.000
_cell.length_c   1.000
_cell.angle_alpha   90.00
_cell.angle_beta   90.00
_cell.angle_gamma   90.00
#
_symmetry.space_group_name_H-M   'P 1'
#
loop_
_entity.id
_entity.type
_entity.pdbx_description
1 polymer ?
#
loop_
_entity_poly.entity_id
_entity_poly.type
_entity_poly.pdbx_seq_one_letter_code
_entity_poly.pdbx_strand_id
1 'polypeptide(L)'
;MATRVASVAAVLALAAGGAQADWAYQAGPEEGRHAGFVCADGTGIRSGERLCFGLACNAGGPMAFGMSSEGAADLIARSDVDVQIFAGSRVLAPLSFHTIGLGTFEAPLEEAHVPGLERLKAAVRMELRYWEAHDAPPVVWRFSLTGSRTTIETMERVCPMPDFAAQERAARTVADPAAKVLSDMREACAVLGGEVTVGEGYATPIDIDGGGAPDLALNHGALSCSAAENLVCGPAGCLRSVWQAQEDGQFLRVFLNTAQSIAEESAGGVRFTFSGSMCGRVGAGPCEQVWSLQGGELTPAE
;
A
#
# COMPACT_ATOMS: atom_id res chain seq x y z
N MET A 1 -3.78 -21.31 -23.75
CA MET A 1 -4.17 -22.04 -22.52
C MET A 1 -4.08 -21.05 -21.38
N ALA A 2 -5.18 -20.38 -21.05
CA ALA A 2 -5.26 -19.40 -19.97
C ALA A 2 -6.09 -20.02 -18.85
N THR A 3 -5.42 -20.52 -17.83
CA THR A 3 -6.07 -21.05 -16.63
C THR A 3 -6.49 -19.83 -15.80
N ARG A 4 -7.71 -19.33 -16.03
CA ARG A 4 -8.34 -18.38 -15.12
C ARG A 4 -8.61 -19.12 -13.81
N VAL A 5 -7.76 -18.90 -12.81
CA VAL A 5 -8.03 -19.29 -11.43
C VAL A 5 -9.22 -18.47 -10.96
N ALA A 6 -10.37 -19.12 -10.83
CA ALA A 6 -11.56 -18.51 -10.25
C ALA A 6 -11.32 -18.40 -8.74
N SER A 7 -11.07 -17.18 -8.26
CA SER A 7 -11.07 -16.88 -6.83
C SER A 7 -12.49 -17.08 -6.29
N VAL A 8 -12.69 -18.17 -5.55
CA VAL A 8 -13.96 -18.45 -4.88
C VAL A 8 -14.07 -17.52 -3.67
N ALA A 9 -14.98 -16.55 -3.75
CA ALA A 9 -15.40 -15.74 -2.61
C ALA A 9 -16.07 -16.65 -1.56
N ALA A 10 -15.52 -16.70 -0.34
CA ALA A 10 -16.11 -17.50 0.74
C ALA A 10 -15.94 -16.86 2.12
N VAL A 11 -17.02 -16.18 2.53
CA VAL A 11 -17.66 -16.12 3.86
C VAL A 11 -16.77 -16.49 5.05
N LEU A 12 -16.48 -15.49 5.90
CA LEU A 12 -16.19 -15.70 7.31
C LEU A 12 -17.43 -16.32 7.95
N ALA A 13 -17.37 -17.61 8.27
CA ALA A 13 -18.48 -18.28 8.93
C ALA A 13 -18.65 -17.74 10.36
N LEU A 14 -19.79 -17.09 10.57
CA LEU A 14 -20.31 -16.49 11.79
C LEU A 14 -20.13 -17.35 13.06
N ALA A 15 -19.28 -16.90 13.97
CA ALA A 15 -19.42 -17.23 15.39
C ALA A 15 -20.41 -16.24 16.04
N ALA A 16 -21.67 -16.68 16.15
CA ALA A 16 -22.71 -15.98 16.90
C ALA A 16 -22.55 -16.26 18.40
N GLY A 17 -22.15 -15.25 19.16
CA GLY A 17 -22.11 -15.27 20.63
C GLY A 17 -21.67 -13.91 21.15
N GLY A 18 -22.60 -13.14 21.70
CA GLY A 18 -22.39 -11.77 22.17
C GLY A 18 -21.43 -11.66 23.35
N ALA A 19 -20.71 -10.53 23.37
CA ALA A 19 -19.60 -10.07 24.21
C ALA A 19 -18.43 -9.74 23.28
N GLN A 20 -17.68 -8.66 23.56
CA GLN A 20 -16.45 -8.33 22.82
C GLN A 20 -15.61 -9.61 22.72
N ALA A 21 -15.54 -10.17 21.52
CA ALA A 21 -14.97 -11.50 21.37
C ALA A 21 -13.48 -11.42 21.67
N ASP A 22 -12.97 -12.41 22.39
CA ASP A 22 -11.53 -12.64 22.45
C ASP A 22 -11.06 -13.09 21.06
N TRP A 23 -9.76 -12.95 20.79
CA TRP A 23 -9.18 -13.45 19.55
C TRP A 23 -9.41 -14.96 19.45
N ALA A 24 -10.05 -15.37 18.36
CA ALA A 24 -10.33 -16.75 18.06
C ALA A 24 -9.48 -17.24 16.89
N TYR A 25 -9.06 -18.50 16.95
CA TYR A 25 -8.46 -19.21 15.84
C TYR A 25 -9.47 -20.18 15.24
N GLN A 26 -9.54 -20.22 13.91
CA GLN A 26 -10.37 -21.15 13.16
C GLN A 26 -9.56 -21.77 12.03
N ALA A 27 -9.60 -23.09 11.94
CA ALA A 27 -9.21 -23.85 10.75
C ALA A 27 -10.49 -24.16 9.96
N GLY A 28 -10.49 -23.87 8.66
CA GLY A 28 -11.63 -24.15 7.78
C GLY A 28 -11.80 -25.65 7.50
N PRO A 29 -13.01 -26.09 7.08
CA PRO A 29 -13.28 -27.48 6.71
C PRO A 29 -12.57 -27.91 5.40
N GLU A 30 -12.18 -26.95 4.56
CA GLU A 30 -11.21 -27.18 3.50
C GLU A 30 -9.81 -27.12 4.13
N GLU A 31 -9.05 -28.22 4.08
CA GLU A 31 -7.82 -28.54 4.83
C GLU A 31 -6.63 -27.55 4.70
N GLY A 32 -6.83 -26.31 4.28
CA GLY A 32 -5.78 -25.31 4.20
C GLY A 32 -6.16 -23.86 4.50
N ARG A 33 -7.40 -23.55 4.90
CA ARG A 33 -7.69 -22.18 5.36
C ARG A 33 -7.45 -22.05 6.86
N HIS A 34 -6.67 -21.05 7.24
CA HIS A 34 -6.45 -20.66 8.63
C HIS A 34 -6.85 -19.20 8.82
N ALA A 35 -7.55 -18.88 9.90
CA ALA A 35 -7.92 -17.53 10.26
C ALA A 35 -7.81 -17.31 11.77
N GLY A 36 -7.21 -16.19 12.16
CA GLY A 36 -7.16 -15.70 13.52
C GLY A 36 -7.79 -14.32 13.58
N PHE A 37 -8.90 -14.15 14.29
CA PHE A 37 -9.69 -12.92 14.19
C PHE A 37 -10.32 -12.49 15.52
N VAL A 38 -10.72 -11.23 15.56
CA VAL A 38 -11.50 -10.61 16.62
C VAL A 38 -12.64 -9.81 16.01
N CYS A 39 -13.80 -9.76 16.67
CA CYS A 39 -14.94 -8.97 16.21
C CYS A 39 -15.37 -7.95 17.26
N ALA A 40 -15.90 -6.83 16.77
CA ALA A 40 -16.53 -5.78 17.55
C ALA A 40 -17.92 -5.49 16.99
N ASP A 41 -18.87 -5.21 17.89
CA ASP A 41 -20.19 -4.75 17.52
C ASP A 41 -20.22 -3.21 17.49
N GLY A 42 -20.95 -2.66 16.53
CA GLY A 42 -21.16 -1.23 16.40
C GLY A 42 -21.97 -0.69 17.57
N THR A 43 -21.71 0.57 17.94
CA THR A 43 -22.39 1.23 19.06
C THR A 43 -23.10 2.51 18.59
N GLY A 44 -24.09 2.96 19.35
CA GLY A 44 -24.84 4.18 19.02
C GLY A 44 -25.54 4.06 17.67
N ILE A 45 -25.20 4.96 16.74
CA ILE A 45 -25.78 4.99 15.39
C ILE A 45 -25.46 3.74 14.55
N ARG A 46 -24.42 2.99 14.91
CA ARG A 46 -24.00 1.73 14.26
C ARG A 46 -24.50 0.49 14.99
N SER A 47 -25.46 0.63 15.88
CA SER A 47 -26.03 -0.51 16.60
C SER A 47 -26.61 -1.53 15.61
N GLY A 48 -26.13 -2.77 15.68
CA GLY A 48 -26.51 -3.84 14.76
C GLY A 48 -25.51 -4.11 13.64
N GLU A 49 -24.48 -3.28 13.51
CA GLU A 49 -23.32 -3.55 12.66
C GLU A 49 -22.28 -4.40 13.40
N ARG A 50 -21.50 -5.17 12.65
CA ARG A 50 -20.37 -5.94 13.18
C ARG A 50 -19.18 -5.81 12.27
N LEU A 51 -17.99 -5.62 12.85
CA LEU A 51 -16.73 -5.61 12.13
C LEU A 51 -15.81 -6.67 12.74
N CYS A 52 -15.22 -7.51 11.90
CA CYS A 52 -14.18 -8.45 12.30
C CYS A 52 -12.86 -8.07 11.62
N PHE A 53 -11.77 -8.22 12.35
CA PHE A 53 -10.40 -7.97 11.89
C PHE A 53 -9.51 -9.14 12.31
N GLY A 54 -8.54 -9.50 11.48
CA GLY A 54 -7.66 -10.60 11.80
C GLY A 54 -6.55 -10.82 10.79
N LEU A 55 -5.91 -11.98 10.93
CA LEU A 55 -4.97 -12.55 9.97
C LEU A 55 -5.60 -13.78 9.35
N ALA A 56 -5.31 -14.04 8.08
CA ALA A 56 -5.73 -15.26 7.40
C ALA A 56 -4.70 -15.72 6.38
N CYS A 57 -4.76 -17.01 6.05
CA CYS A 57 -4.13 -17.57 4.87
C CYS A 57 -5.01 -18.68 4.29
N ASN A 58 -4.94 -18.85 2.96
CA ASN A 58 -5.49 -20.00 2.26
C ASN A 58 -4.44 -21.13 2.18
N ALA A 59 -4.80 -22.28 1.61
CA ALA A 59 -3.96 -23.48 1.58
C ALA A 59 -2.58 -23.21 0.98
N GLY A 60 -1.56 -23.07 1.85
CA GLY A 60 -0.18 -22.76 1.46
C GLY A 60 0.06 -21.32 0.96
N GLY A 61 -0.96 -20.45 1.01
CA GLY A 61 -0.83 -19.04 0.65
C GLY A 61 -0.18 -18.21 1.75
N PRO A 62 0.41 -17.04 1.42
CA PRO A 62 1.02 -16.18 2.43
C PRO A 62 -0.02 -15.61 3.39
N MET A 63 0.40 -15.33 4.62
CA MET A 63 -0.42 -14.63 5.61
C MET A 63 -0.76 -13.21 5.13
N ALA A 64 -2.02 -12.82 5.29
CA ALA A 64 -2.52 -11.49 4.99
C ALA A 64 -3.43 -10.99 6.13
N PHE A 65 -3.69 -9.68 6.17
CA PHE A 65 -4.73 -9.12 7.02
C PHE A 65 -6.10 -9.32 6.38
N GLY A 66 -7.09 -9.69 7.19
CA GLY A 66 -8.47 -9.83 6.79
C GLY A 66 -9.38 -8.89 7.58
N MET A 67 -10.38 -8.35 6.90
CA MET A 67 -11.45 -7.57 7.52
C MET A 67 -12.80 -7.99 6.93
N SER A 68 -13.85 -8.09 7.77
CA SER A 68 -15.21 -8.28 7.28
C SER A 68 -16.21 -7.44 8.04
N SER A 69 -17.22 -6.96 7.34
CA SER A 69 -18.32 -6.19 7.91
C SER A 69 -19.67 -6.83 7.64
N GLU A 70 -20.55 -6.73 8.62
CA GLU A 70 -21.97 -7.10 8.52
C GLU A 70 -22.81 -5.90 8.95
N GLY A 71 -23.85 -5.59 8.18
CA GLY A 71 -24.75 -4.46 8.45
C GLY A 71 -24.15 -3.07 8.18
N ALA A 72 -22.83 -2.92 8.07
CA ALA A 72 -22.16 -1.66 7.76
C ALA A 72 -22.21 -1.35 6.25
N ALA A 73 -23.34 -0.78 5.80
CA ALA A 73 -23.60 -0.50 4.39
C ALA A 73 -22.56 0.42 3.75
N ASP A 74 -21.99 1.34 4.52
CA ASP A 74 -20.91 2.26 4.11
C ASP A 74 -19.62 1.53 3.76
N LEU A 75 -19.27 0.48 4.50
CA LEU A 75 -18.12 -0.37 4.20
C LEU A 75 -18.44 -1.31 3.03
N ILE A 76 -19.61 -1.96 3.04
CA ILE A 76 -19.99 -2.96 2.04
C ILE A 76 -19.94 -2.40 0.60
N ALA A 77 -20.22 -1.11 0.42
CA ALA A 77 -20.22 -0.45 -0.88
C ALA A 77 -18.81 -0.03 -1.39
N ARG A 78 -17.76 -0.15 -0.57
CA ARG A 78 -16.40 0.29 -0.93
C ARG A 78 -15.62 -0.79 -1.67
N SER A 79 -14.88 -0.37 -2.69
CA SER A 79 -13.83 -1.21 -3.30
C SER A 79 -12.59 -1.28 -2.42
N ASP A 80 -12.27 -0.17 -1.74
CA ASP A 80 -11.04 0.00 -0.96
C ASP A 80 -11.31 0.75 0.34
N VAL A 81 -10.56 0.40 1.39
CA VAL A 81 -10.65 1.01 2.72
C VAL A 81 -9.25 1.17 3.31
N ASP A 82 -8.80 2.42 3.44
CA ASP A 82 -7.61 2.72 4.21
C ASP A 82 -7.95 2.75 5.70
N VAL A 83 -7.18 1.98 6.48
CA VAL A 83 -7.35 1.90 7.92
C VAL A 83 -6.06 2.23 8.64
N GLN A 84 -6.22 2.90 9.78
CA GLN A 84 -5.16 3.12 10.74
C GLN A 84 -5.45 2.35 12.01
N ILE A 85 -4.51 1.50 12.40
CA ILE A 85 -4.65 0.64 13.58
C ILE A 85 -3.80 1.17 14.72
N PHE A 86 -4.40 1.26 15.90
CA PHE A 86 -3.75 1.63 17.15
C PHE A 86 -3.78 0.45 18.11
N ALA A 87 -2.61 0.00 18.56
CA ALA A 87 -2.47 -0.97 19.65
C ALA A 87 -1.98 -0.22 20.91
N GLY A 88 -2.90 0.06 21.83
CA GLY A 88 -2.62 0.97 22.95
C GLY A 88 -2.43 2.42 22.47
N SER A 89 -1.25 3.01 22.70
CA SER A 89 -0.89 4.36 22.24
C SER A 89 -0.02 4.37 20.97
N ARG A 90 0.27 3.19 20.40
CA ARG A 90 1.16 3.05 19.24
C ARG A 90 0.35 2.74 18.00
N VAL A 91 0.68 3.43 16.92
CA VAL A 91 0.10 3.21 15.59
C VAL A 91 0.86 2.09 14.86
N LEU A 92 0.15 1.28 14.09
CA LEU A 92 0.75 0.35 13.12
C LEU A 92 1.04 1.09 11.81
N ALA A 93 1.79 0.47 10.91
CA ALA A 93 1.83 0.96 9.53
C ALA A 93 0.39 0.97 8.94
N PRO A 94 0.03 1.94 8.09
CA PRO A 94 -1.29 2.01 7.47
C PRO A 94 -1.58 0.75 6.65
N LEU A 95 -2.83 0.33 6.62
CA LEU A 95 -3.28 -0.81 5.84
C LEU A 95 -4.31 -0.35 4.81
N SER A 96 -4.10 -0.72 3.55
CA SER A 96 -5.06 -0.49 2.46
C SER A 96 -5.74 -1.81 2.15
N PHE A 97 -7.01 -1.93 2.54
CA PHE A 97 -7.83 -3.10 2.30
C PHE A 97 -8.54 -2.98 0.96
N HIS A 98 -8.52 -4.03 0.15
CA HIS A 98 -9.33 -4.11 -1.07
C HIS A 98 -10.41 -5.18 -0.92
N THR A 99 -11.56 -4.98 -1.56
CA THR A 99 -12.68 -5.92 -1.50
C THR A 99 -12.35 -7.20 -2.26
N ILE A 100 -12.58 -8.34 -1.61
CA ILE A 100 -12.48 -9.68 -2.20
C ILE A 100 -13.84 -10.40 -2.25
N GLY A 101 -14.89 -9.70 -1.84
CA GLY A 101 -16.25 -10.19 -1.72
C GLY A 101 -17.11 -9.18 -0.97
N LEU A 102 -18.43 -9.37 -1.03
CA LEU A 102 -19.37 -8.44 -0.38
C LEU A 102 -19.07 -8.32 1.12
N GLY A 103 -18.70 -7.12 1.57
CA GLY A 103 -18.33 -6.86 2.97
C GLY A 103 -17.09 -7.60 3.44
N THR A 104 -16.25 -8.14 2.55
CA THR A 104 -15.02 -8.86 2.90
C THR A 104 -13.83 -8.23 2.20
N PHE A 105 -12.76 -8.02 2.96
CA PHE A 105 -11.60 -7.29 2.51
C PHE A 105 -10.30 -7.98 2.92
N GLU A 106 -9.27 -7.77 2.12
CA GLU A 106 -7.93 -8.26 2.37
C GLU A 106 -6.91 -7.13 2.20
N ALA A 107 -5.87 -7.14 3.03
CA ALA A 107 -4.69 -6.30 2.85
C ALA A 107 -3.43 -7.18 2.97
N PRO A 108 -2.44 -7.02 2.08
CA PRO A 108 -1.21 -7.78 2.16
C PRO A 108 -0.46 -7.49 3.46
N LEU A 109 0.16 -8.52 4.03
CA LEU A 109 1.11 -8.31 5.13
C LEU A 109 2.45 -7.88 4.53
N GLU A 110 2.80 -6.62 4.69
CA GLU A 110 4.11 -6.07 4.29
C GLU A 110 5.11 -6.05 5.44
N GLU A 111 6.41 -5.91 5.13
CA GLU A 111 7.49 -5.87 6.14
C GLU A 111 7.26 -4.77 7.20
N ALA A 112 6.77 -3.60 6.79
CA ALA A 112 6.46 -2.48 7.67
C ALA A 112 5.44 -2.81 8.78
N HIS A 113 4.62 -3.86 8.58
CA HIS A 113 3.62 -4.31 9.55
C HIS A 113 4.16 -5.25 10.61
N VAL A 114 5.34 -5.87 10.41
CA VAL A 114 5.90 -6.86 11.34
C VAL A 114 6.07 -6.30 12.76
N PRO A 115 6.62 -5.09 12.97
CA PRO A 115 6.66 -4.47 14.31
C PRO A 115 5.25 -4.20 14.88
N GLY A 116 4.25 -4.08 14.01
CA GLY A 116 2.85 -3.93 14.37
C GLY A 116 2.23 -5.20 14.94
N LEU A 117 2.55 -6.36 14.37
CA LEU A 117 2.10 -7.67 14.88
C LEU A 117 2.57 -7.89 16.33
N GLU A 118 3.83 -7.57 16.63
CA GLU A 118 4.37 -7.64 18.00
C GLU A 118 3.62 -6.73 18.98
N ARG A 119 3.14 -5.57 18.52
CA ARG A 119 2.32 -4.67 19.34
C ARG A 119 0.94 -5.26 19.60
N LEU A 120 0.33 -5.89 18.60
CA LEU A 120 -0.96 -6.58 18.77
C LEU A 120 -0.85 -7.74 19.77
N LYS A 121 0.26 -8.47 19.80
CA LYS A 121 0.54 -9.53 20.80
C LYS A 121 0.74 -9.02 22.23
N ALA A 122 1.12 -7.75 22.40
CA ALA A 122 1.51 -7.18 23.70
C ALA A 122 0.46 -6.23 24.30
N ALA A 123 -0.41 -5.65 23.48
CA ALA A 123 -1.43 -4.70 23.93
C ALA A 123 -2.70 -5.43 24.43
N VAL A 124 -3.55 -4.69 25.15
CA VAL A 124 -4.83 -5.19 25.69
C VAL A 124 -6.05 -4.75 24.88
N ARG A 125 -5.89 -3.70 24.06
CA ARG A 125 -6.96 -3.13 23.23
C ARG A 125 -6.40 -2.61 21.92
N MET A 126 -7.25 -2.66 20.90
CA MET A 126 -6.99 -2.11 19.59
C MET A 126 -8.10 -1.14 19.17
N GLU A 127 -7.73 -0.05 18.51
CA GLU A 127 -8.66 0.78 17.75
C GLU A 127 -8.33 0.69 16.26
N LEU A 128 -9.33 0.37 15.44
CA LEU A 128 -9.26 0.50 14.00
C LEU A 128 -10.00 1.77 13.61
N ARG A 129 -9.35 2.61 12.80
CA ARG A 129 -9.91 3.88 12.33
C ARG A 129 -9.93 3.91 10.81
N TYR A 130 -11.06 4.32 10.24
CA TYR A 130 -11.15 4.69 8.83
C TYR A 130 -11.94 5.98 8.68
N TRP A 131 -11.83 6.62 7.52
CA TRP A 131 -12.47 7.90 7.23
C TRP A 131 -13.52 7.71 6.14
N GLU A 132 -14.74 8.19 6.41
CA GLU A 132 -15.81 8.17 5.42
C GLU A 132 -15.58 9.25 4.35
N ALA A 133 -15.10 10.40 4.79
CA ALA A 133 -14.68 11.54 3.98
C ALA A 133 -13.43 12.17 4.60
N HIS A 134 -12.69 12.95 3.81
CA HIS A 134 -11.41 13.54 4.22
C HIS A 134 -11.54 14.50 5.43
N ASP A 135 -12.65 15.24 5.50
CA ASP A 135 -12.95 16.21 6.56
C ASP A 135 -13.81 15.65 7.70
N ALA A 136 -14.27 14.40 7.58
CA ALA A 136 -15.08 13.76 8.58
C ALA A 136 -14.22 13.22 9.75
N PRO A 137 -14.76 13.19 10.98
CA PRO A 137 -14.11 12.46 12.07
C PRO A 137 -13.99 10.97 11.71
N PRO A 138 -12.92 10.28 12.14
CA PRO A 138 -12.77 8.88 11.83
C PRO A 138 -13.88 8.05 12.47
N VAL A 139 -14.31 7.03 11.75
CA VAL A 139 -15.05 5.92 12.30
C VAL A 139 -14.10 5.09 13.15
N VAL A 140 -14.45 4.85 14.41
CA VAL A 140 -13.59 4.12 15.36
C VAL A 140 -14.26 2.82 15.80
N TRP A 141 -13.61 1.70 15.49
CA TRP A 141 -13.96 0.37 15.98
C TRP A 141 -12.98 -0.06 17.08
N ARG A 142 -13.50 -0.59 18.18
CA ARG A 142 -12.70 -0.99 19.35
C ARG A 142 -12.76 -2.48 19.57
N PHE A 143 -11.59 -3.11 19.66
CA PHE A 143 -11.44 -4.55 19.81
C PHE A 143 -10.67 -4.89 21.08
N SER A 144 -11.05 -6.01 21.69
CA SER A 144 -10.22 -6.70 22.68
C SER A 144 -8.97 -7.26 22.00
N LEU A 145 -7.83 -7.24 22.70
CA LEU A 145 -6.64 -8.02 22.29
C LEU A 145 -6.40 -9.22 23.20
N THR A 146 -7.37 -9.56 24.05
CA THR A 146 -7.31 -10.81 24.81
C THR A 146 -7.21 -12.00 23.85
N GLY A 147 -6.24 -12.88 24.10
CA GLY A 147 -5.94 -14.03 23.24
C GLY A 147 -5.14 -13.72 21.97
N SER A 148 -4.88 -12.45 21.65
CA SER A 148 -4.22 -12.06 20.39
C SER A 148 -2.84 -12.71 20.24
N ARG A 149 -2.05 -12.76 21.31
CA ARG A 149 -0.73 -13.39 21.32
C ARG A 149 -0.78 -14.82 20.82
N THR A 150 -1.55 -15.66 21.51
CA THR A 150 -1.67 -17.09 21.20
C THR A 150 -2.18 -17.31 19.78
N THR A 151 -3.15 -16.50 19.35
CA THR A 151 -3.74 -16.61 18.01
C THR A 151 -2.75 -16.17 16.93
N ILE A 152 -2.08 -15.01 17.08
CA ILE A 152 -1.10 -14.52 16.11
C ILE A 152 0.12 -15.47 16.03
N GLU A 153 0.65 -15.94 17.16
CA GLU A 153 1.74 -16.93 17.19
C GLU A 153 1.32 -18.26 16.54
N THR A 154 0.03 -18.62 16.63
CA THR A 154 -0.50 -19.77 15.89
C THR A 154 -0.53 -19.49 14.39
N MET A 155 -1.01 -18.32 13.97
CA MET A 155 -1.03 -17.89 12.58
C MET A 155 0.36 -17.87 11.96
N GLU A 156 1.37 -17.31 12.64
CA GLU A 156 2.76 -17.28 12.18
C GLU A 156 3.39 -18.66 11.99
N ARG A 157 2.85 -19.68 12.68
CA ARG A 157 3.33 -21.07 12.58
C ARG A 157 2.62 -21.85 11.48
N VAL A 158 1.32 -21.59 11.25
CA VAL A 158 0.52 -22.37 10.29
C VAL A 158 0.43 -21.68 8.92
N CYS A 159 0.64 -20.38 8.86
CA CYS A 159 0.65 -19.61 7.62
C CYS A 159 2.09 -19.27 7.20
N PRO A 160 2.46 -19.53 5.94
CA PRO A 160 3.70 -19.02 5.38
C PRO A 160 3.79 -17.49 5.52
N MET A 161 4.96 -17.01 5.94
CA MET A 161 5.26 -15.58 5.86
C MET A 161 5.39 -15.16 4.39
N PRO A 162 4.91 -13.97 4.02
CA PRO A 162 5.12 -13.44 2.68
C PRO A 162 6.60 -13.28 2.34
N ASP A 163 6.95 -13.48 1.08
CA ASP A 163 8.20 -12.98 0.52
C ASP A 163 8.06 -11.46 0.29
N PHE A 164 8.44 -10.67 1.30
CA PHE A 164 8.26 -9.22 1.28
C PHE A 164 8.99 -8.56 0.10
N ALA A 165 10.17 -9.05 -0.25
CA ALA A 165 10.94 -8.50 -1.36
C ALA A 165 10.24 -8.75 -2.71
N ALA A 166 9.72 -9.97 -2.91
CA ALA A 166 8.96 -10.29 -4.12
C ALA A 166 7.64 -9.49 -4.18
N GLN A 167 6.94 -9.33 -3.04
CA GLN A 167 5.71 -8.54 -2.99
C GLN A 167 5.96 -7.06 -3.26
N GLU A 168 6.99 -6.46 -2.67
CA GLU A 168 7.35 -5.07 -2.89
C GLU A 168 7.72 -4.83 -4.36
N ARG A 169 8.50 -5.73 -4.95
CA ARG A 169 8.82 -5.69 -6.38
C ARG A 169 7.56 -5.76 -7.23
N ALA A 170 6.64 -6.69 -6.95
CA ALA A 170 5.38 -6.81 -7.67
C ALA A 170 4.50 -5.55 -7.54
N ALA A 171 4.42 -4.94 -6.34
CA ALA A 171 3.66 -3.72 -6.11
C ALA A 171 4.22 -2.50 -6.86
N ARG A 172 5.51 -2.54 -7.20
CA ARG A 172 6.20 -1.50 -7.97
C ARG A 172 6.29 -1.81 -9.46
N THR A 173 5.80 -2.95 -9.91
CA THR A 173 5.77 -3.34 -11.31
C THR A 173 4.39 -3.09 -11.91
N VAL A 174 4.34 -2.30 -12.99
CA VAL A 174 3.09 -1.96 -13.68
C VAL A 174 3.25 -2.05 -15.20
N ALA A 175 2.15 -2.26 -15.93
CA ALA A 175 2.20 -2.36 -17.38
C ALA A 175 2.42 -1.00 -18.08
N ASP A 176 1.81 0.07 -17.56
CA ASP A 176 1.92 1.42 -18.11
C ASP A 176 2.11 2.45 -16.98
N PRO A 177 3.37 2.79 -16.65
CA PRO A 177 3.67 3.75 -15.60
C PRO A 177 3.07 5.13 -15.83
N ALA A 178 3.06 5.60 -17.07
CA ALA A 178 2.55 6.93 -17.42
C ALA A 178 1.02 6.97 -17.23
N ALA A 179 0.30 5.96 -17.70
CA ALA A 179 -1.14 5.88 -17.46
C ALA A 179 -1.46 5.77 -15.95
N LYS A 180 -0.71 4.96 -15.21
CA LYS A 180 -0.89 4.80 -13.76
C LYS A 180 -0.69 6.11 -13.01
N VAL A 181 0.46 6.78 -13.20
CA VAL A 181 0.77 8.04 -12.52
C VAL A 181 -0.20 9.15 -12.91
N LEU A 182 -0.61 9.24 -14.19
CA LEU A 182 -1.61 10.20 -14.63
C LEU A 182 -2.98 9.94 -13.99
N SER A 183 -3.38 8.67 -13.84
CA SER A 183 -4.61 8.29 -13.15
C SER A 183 -4.56 8.71 -11.67
N ASP A 184 -3.47 8.40 -10.98
CA ASP A 184 -3.28 8.76 -9.56
C ASP A 184 -3.35 10.29 -9.37
N MET A 185 -2.72 11.05 -10.26
CA MET A 185 -2.78 12.52 -10.22
C MET A 185 -4.19 13.06 -10.49
N ARG A 186 -4.93 12.44 -11.41
CA ARG A 186 -6.33 12.82 -11.71
C ARG A 186 -7.22 12.59 -10.50
N GLU A 187 -7.08 11.45 -9.84
CA GLU A 187 -7.81 11.15 -8.62
C GLU A 187 -7.49 12.16 -7.52
N ALA A 188 -6.21 12.39 -7.24
CA ALA A 188 -5.79 13.36 -6.24
C ALA A 188 -6.29 14.79 -6.53
N CYS A 189 -6.28 15.20 -7.79
CA CYS A 189 -6.78 16.52 -8.20
C CYS A 189 -8.31 16.61 -8.13
N ALA A 190 -9.03 15.53 -8.49
CA ALA A 190 -10.48 15.48 -8.44
C ALA A 190 -11.01 15.59 -7.00
N VAL A 191 -10.30 15.02 -6.03
CA VAL A 191 -10.61 15.20 -4.58
C VAL A 191 -10.57 16.69 -4.18
N LEU A 192 -9.72 17.49 -4.84
CA LEU A 192 -9.62 18.94 -4.64
C LEU A 192 -10.59 19.74 -5.53
N GLY A 193 -11.45 19.06 -6.31
CA GLY A 193 -12.37 19.69 -7.26
C GLY A 193 -11.69 20.27 -8.50
N GLY A 194 -10.48 19.80 -8.84
CA GLY A 194 -9.71 20.26 -9.98
C GLY A 194 -9.66 19.26 -11.14
N GLU A 195 -8.98 19.67 -12.21
CA GLU A 195 -8.68 18.88 -13.40
C GLU A 195 -7.17 18.86 -13.66
N VAL A 196 -6.66 17.76 -14.22
CA VAL A 196 -5.23 17.60 -14.54
C VAL A 196 -4.96 17.94 -15.99
N THR A 197 -3.93 18.78 -16.20
CA THR A 197 -3.33 19.04 -17.50
C THR A 197 -1.97 18.36 -17.60
N VAL A 198 -1.64 17.83 -18.78
CA VAL A 198 -0.37 17.14 -19.06
C VAL A 198 0.53 18.09 -19.84
N GLY A 199 1.65 18.47 -19.25
CA GLY A 199 2.68 19.31 -19.84
C GLY A 199 3.72 18.52 -20.62
N GLU A 200 4.60 19.26 -21.30
CA GLU A 200 5.73 18.68 -22.04
C GLU A 200 6.71 17.96 -21.12
N GLY A 201 7.34 16.90 -21.63
CA GLY A 201 8.32 16.12 -20.89
C GLY A 201 7.74 15.32 -19.71
N TYR A 202 6.41 15.10 -19.69
CA TYR A 202 5.78 14.24 -18.68
C TYR A 202 6.38 12.84 -18.63
N ALA A 203 6.55 12.21 -19.80
CA ALA A 203 7.14 10.91 -19.96
C ALA A 203 8.28 11.01 -20.98
N THR A 204 9.47 10.55 -20.63
CA THR A 204 10.66 10.62 -21.47
C THR A 204 11.35 9.26 -21.49
N PRO A 205 11.53 8.65 -22.68
CA PRO A 205 12.37 7.46 -22.83
C PRO A 205 13.79 7.76 -22.35
N ILE A 206 14.38 6.86 -21.57
CA ILE A 206 15.78 6.89 -21.16
C ILE A 206 16.36 5.48 -21.19
N ASP A 207 17.68 5.36 -21.23
CA ASP A 207 18.37 4.07 -21.10
C ASP A 207 19.17 4.04 -19.78
N ILE A 208 18.74 3.22 -18.81
CA ILE A 208 19.37 3.13 -17.49
C ILE A 208 20.18 1.85 -17.28
N ASP A 209 20.13 0.92 -18.24
CA ASP A 209 20.78 -0.39 -18.11
C ASP A 209 21.56 -0.83 -19.37
N GLY A 210 21.55 -0.03 -20.43
CA GLY A 210 22.22 -0.32 -21.70
C GLY A 210 21.50 -1.38 -22.54
N GLY A 211 20.27 -1.76 -22.16
CA GLY A 211 19.52 -2.89 -22.73
C GLY A 211 18.80 -2.60 -24.04
N GLY A 212 18.76 -1.34 -24.49
CA GLY A 212 18.22 -0.91 -25.79
C GLY A 212 16.69 -0.88 -25.89
N ALA A 213 15.95 -1.50 -24.95
CA ALA A 213 14.55 -1.17 -24.72
C ALA A 213 14.48 0.09 -23.86
N PRO A 214 13.72 1.14 -24.25
CA PRO A 214 13.72 2.37 -23.49
C PRO A 214 12.99 2.18 -22.16
N ASP A 215 13.71 2.45 -21.08
CA ASP A 215 13.15 2.73 -19.76
C ASP A 215 12.38 4.07 -19.79
N LEU A 216 11.74 4.41 -18.68
CA LEU A 216 10.90 5.60 -18.61
C LEU A 216 11.24 6.48 -17.41
N ALA A 217 11.59 7.73 -17.68
CA ALA A 217 11.58 8.80 -16.71
C ALA A 217 10.24 9.54 -16.75
N LEU A 218 9.59 9.69 -15.60
CA LEU A 218 8.38 10.50 -15.45
C LEU A 218 8.65 11.75 -14.63
N ASN A 219 8.25 12.90 -15.19
CA ASN A 219 8.18 14.19 -14.53
C ASN A 219 6.77 14.40 -13.97
N HIS A 220 6.53 14.08 -12.69
CA HIS A 220 5.20 14.27 -12.10
C HIS A 220 4.84 15.76 -12.05
N GLY A 221 5.83 16.65 -11.96
CA GLY A 221 5.64 18.10 -12.03
C GLY A 221 5.22 18.64 -13.40
N ALA A 222 5.26 17.83 -14.46
CA ALA A 222 4.61 18.16 -15.73
C ALA A 222 3.10 17.94 -15.69
N LEU A 223 2.57 17.32 -14.63
CA LEU A 223 1.14 17.21 -14.40
C LEU A 223 0.69 18.37 -13.50
N SER A 224 -0.16 19.25 -14.02
CA SER A 224 -0.67 20.40 -13.26
C SER A 224 -2.14 20.22 -12.91
N CYS A 225 -2.47 20.34 -11.62
CA CYS A 225 -3.84 20.32 -11.12
C CYS A 225 -4.39 21.74 -11.01
N SER A 226 -5.54 22.02 -11.62
CA SER A 226 -6.15 23.37 -11.62
C SER A 226 -6.54 23.89 -10.23
N ALA A 227 -6.75 22.99 -9.26
CA ALA A 227 -7.06 23.35 -7.87
C ALA A 227 -5.79 23.47 -6.98
N ALA A 228 -4.64 22.96 -7.44
CA ALA A 228 -3.39 22.94 -6.69
C ALA A 228 -2.18 22.77 -7.63
N GLU A 229 -1.70 23.87 -8.21
CA GLU A 229 -0.64 23.86 -9.25
C GLU A 229 0.66 23.17 -8.82
N ASN A 230 0.98 23.19 -7.52
CA ASN A 230 2.20 22.60 -6.96
C ASN A 230 1.94 21.31 -6.15
N LEU A 231 0.89 20.54 -6.48
CA LEU A 231 0.47 19.36 -5.70
C LEU A 231 1.61 18.36 -5.43
N VAL A 232 2.55 18.22 -6.38
CA VAL A 232 3.69 17.30 -6.29
C VAL A 232 5.05 18.02 -6.38
N CYS A 233 5.07 19.34 -6.16
CA CYS A 233 6.26 20.18 -6.27
C CYS A 233 6.50 21.01 -5.00
N GLY A 234 7.76 21.23 -4.67
CA GLY A 234 8.17 22.07 -3.55
C GLY A 234 9.55 22.68 -3.76
N PRO A 235 10.13 23.34 -2.75
CA PRO A 235 11.42 24.02 -2.88
C PRO A 235 12.58 23.09 -3.29
N ALA A 236 12.47 21.79 -2.98
CA ALA A 236 13.48 20.81 -3.33
C ALA A 236 13.41 20.32 -4.80
N GLY A 237 12.36 20.69 -5.53
CA GLY A 237 12.04 20.20 -6.87
C GLY A 237 10.63 19.60 -6.93
N CYS A 238 10.38 18.79 -7.96
CA CYS A 238 9.12 18.06 -8.12
C CYS A 238 9.35 16.57 -7.92
N LEU A 239 8.29 15.83 -7.61
CA LEU A 239 8.34 14.37 -7.60
C LEU A 239 8.73 13.86 -9.00
N ARG A 240 9.68 12.93 -9.04
CA ARG A 240 10.14 12.25 -10.25
C ARG A 240 10.18 10.76 -10.00
N SER A 241 10.01 9.96 -11.05
CA SER A 241 10.18 8.51 -10.98
C SER A 241 10.89 7.97 -12.20
N VAL A 242 11.67 6.91 -12.00
CA VAL A 242 12.30 6.13 -13.09
C VAL A 242 11.79 4.70 -13.04
N TRP A 243 11.52 4.15 -14.22
CA TRP A 243 10.91 2.85 -14.40
C TRP A 243 11.71 2.03 -15.40
N GLN A 244 12.20 0.88 -14.96
CA GLN A 244 12.98 -0.04 -15.78
C GLN A 244 12.04 -0.92 -16.60
N ALA A 245 12.22 -0.96 -17.92
CA ALA A 245 11.53 -1.90 -18.79
C ALA A 245 11.91 -3.35 -18.44
N GLN A 246 10.94 -4.24 -18.37
CA GLN A 246 11.14 -5.67 -18.11
C GLN A 246 10.87 -6.48 -19.38
N GLU A 247 11.42 -7.69 -19.47
CA GLU A 247 11.29 -8.57 -20.65
C GLU A 247 9.83 -8.95 -20.97
N ASP A 248 8.95 -8.95 -19.97
CA ASP A 248 7.52 -9.26 -20.11
C ASP A 248 6.68 -8.04 -20.54
N GLY A 249 7.33 -6.90 -20.82
CA GLY A 249 6.68 -5.65 -21.22
C GLY A 249 6.12 -4.84 -20.04
N GLN A 250 6.30 -5.28 -18.80
CA GLN A 250 6.01 -4.46 -17.63
C GLN A 250 7.18 -3.53 -17.30
N PHE A 251 6.95 -2.65 -16.33
CA PHE A 251 7.91 -1.66 -15.88
C PHE A 251 8.04 -1.68 -14.36
N LEU A 252 9.25 -1.91 -13.85
CA LEU A 252 9.56 -1.87 -12.43
C LEU A 252 9.96 -0.45 -12.03
N ARG A 253 9.33 0.14 -11.01
CA ARG A 253 9.78 1.43 -10.45
C ARG A 253 11.07 1.25 -9.65
N VAL A 254 12.15 1.83 -10.17
CA VAL A 254 13.50 1.77 -9.59
C VAL A 254 13.94 3.09 -8.93
N PHE A 255 13.12 4.14 -9.04
CA PHE A 255 13.32 5.40 -8.33
C PHE A 255 11.99 6.14 -8.16
N LEU A 256 11.79 6.73 -6.98
CA LEU A 256 10.71 7.68 -6.70
C LEU A 256 11.18 8.67 -5.63
N ASN A 257 11.47 9.91 -6.02
CA ASN A 257 11.84 10.95 -5.07
C ASN A 257 11.69 12.35 -5.68
N THR A 258 11.84 13.38 -4.86
CA THR A 258 11.91 14.77 -5.33
C THR A 258 13.25 15.06 -5.99
N ALA A 259 13.23 15.53 -7.23
CA ALA A 259 14.41 16.02 -7.94
C ALA A 259 14.03 17.21 -8.84
N GLN A 260 15.01 18.06 -9.12
CA GLN A 260 14.86 19.19 -10.02
C GLN A 260 14.87 18.74 -11.48
N SER A 261 15.71 17.77 -11.83
CA SER A 261 15.77 17.17 -13.18
C SER A 261 16.32 15.74 -13.16
N ILE A 262 16.04 15.02 -14.25
CA ILE A 262 16.59 13.71 -14.60
C ILE A 262 17.17 13.84 -16.00
N ALA A 263 18.39 13.37 -16.20
CA ALA A 263 19.03 13.27 -17.52
C ALA A 263 19.70 11.90 -17.66
N GLU A 264 19.67 11.35 -18.86
CA GLU A 264 20.43 10.16 -19.22
C GLU A 264 21.93 10.48 -19.23
N GLU A 265 22.75 9.55 -18.73
CA GLU A 265 24.20 9.62 -18.81
C GLU A 265 24.75 8.50 -19.69
N SER A 266 25.84 8.81 -20.40
CA SER A 266 26.58 7.79 -21.15
C SER A 266 27.11 6.70 -20.21
N ALA A 267 26.90 5.43 -20.58
CA ALA A 267 27.22 4.19 -19.83
C ALA A 267 26.13 3.66 -18.87
N GLY A 268 24.84 3.89 -19.16
CA GLY A 268 23.74 3.31 -18.37
C GLY A 268 23.59 3.95 -16.99
N GLY A 269 23.94 5.24 -16.90
CA GLY A 269 23.78 6.04 -15.69
C GLY A 269 22.63 7.03 -15.84
N VAL A 270 22.15 7.53 -14.71
CA VAL A 270 21.15 8.61 -14.66
C VAL A 270 21.70 9.75 -13.82
N ARG A 271 21.76 10.96 -14.38
CA ARG A 271 22.09 12.17 -13.64
C ARG A 271 20.82 12.78 -13.06
N PHE A 272 20.83 12.92 -11.74
CA PHE A 272 19.82 13.68 -11.01
C PHE A 272 20.38 15.02 -10.58
N THR A 273 19.57 16.07 -10.70
CA THR A 273 19.84 17.35 -10.05
C THR A 273 18.92 17.50 -8.85
N PHE A 274 19.48 17.71 -7.68
CA PHE A 274 18.75 17.88 -6.43
C PHE A 274 18.98 19.27 -5.82
N SER A 275 18.12 19.67 -4.89
CA SER A 275 18.43 20.74 -3.95
C SER A 275 19.71 20.42 -3.16
N GLY A 276 20.55 21.43 -2.89
CA GLY A 276 21.81 21.24 -2.16
C GLY A 276 21.67 20.52 -0.82
N SER A 277 20.55 20.72 -0.12
CA SER A 277 20.25 20.05 1.15
C SER A 277 20.11 18.54 1.01
N MET A 278 19.63 18.04 -0.13
CA MET A 278 19.46 16.60 -0.40
C MET A 278 20.82 15.90 -0.61
N CYS A 279 21.85 16.64 -0.99
CA CYS A 279 23.22 16.13 -1.09
C CYS A 279 24.03 16.32 0.20
N GLY A 280 23.37 16.58 1.34
CA GLY A 280 24.05 16.83 2.62
C GLY A 280 24.81 18.15 2.70
N ARG A 281 24.56 19.10 1.77
CA ARG A 281 25.23 20.41 1.74
C ARG A 281 24.29 21.49 2.28
N VAL A 282 24.54 21.99 3.49
CA VAL A 282 23.74 23.05 4.11
C VAL A 282 24.04 24.39 3.43
N GLY A 283 23.00 25.09 2.97
CA GLY A 283 23.13 26.44 2.36
C GLY A 283 23.74 26.46 0.96
N ALA A 284 23.94 25.30 0.32
CA ALA A 284 24.49 25.19 -1.02
C ALA A 284 23.40 25.24 -2.10
N GLY A 285 23.79 25.71 -3.30
CA GLY A 285 22.96 25.60 -4.50
C GLY A 285 22.71 24.16 -4.94
N PRO A 286 22.01 23.94 -6.06
CA PRO A 286 21.75 22.61 -6.60
C PRO A 286 23.01 21.76 -6.73
N CYS A 287 22.84 20.46 -6.59
CA CYS A 287 23.90 19.47 -6.73
C CYS A 287 23.48 18.40 -7.73
N GLU A 288 24.45 17.87 -8.46
CA GLU A 288 24.25 16.77 -9.39
C GLU A 288 24.84 15.49 -8.80
N GLN A 289 24.17 14.38 -9.04
CA GLN A 289 24.65 13.04 -8.72
C GLN A 289 24.35 12.10 -9.88
N VAL A 290 25.30 11.22 -10.20
CA VAL A 290 25.10 10.12 -11.15
C VAL A 290 24.71 8.89 -10.36
N TRP A 291 23.68 8.20 -10.82
CA TRP A 291 23.10 7.02 -10.19
C TRP A 291 23.15 5.87 -11.20
N SER A 292 23.27 4.65 -10.68
CA SER A 292 23.34 3.42 -11.48
C SER A 292 22.35 2.39 -10.95
N LEU A 293 21.86 1.52 -11.83
CA LEU A 293 20.91 0.47 -11.45
C LEU A 293 21.62 -0.68 -10.74
N GLN A 294 21.19 -0.99 -9.52
CA GLN A 294 21.71 -2.09 -8.71
C GLN A 294 20.55 -2.80 -8.01
N GLY A 295 20.38 -4.10 -8.28
CA GLY A 295 19.37 -4.91 -7.59
C GLY A 295 17.90 -4.49 -7.83
N GLY A 296 17.60 -3.72 -8.87
CA GLY A 296 16.27 -3.16 -9.11
C GLY A 296 16.00 -1.82 -8.42
N GLU A 297 17.05 -1.14 -7.97
CA GLU A 297 17.00 0.22 -7.44
C GLU A 297 18.05 1.08 -8.15
N LEU A 298 17.74 2.35 -8.37
CA LEU A 298 18.80 3.33 -8.67
C LEU A 298 19.46 3.73 -7.35
N THR A 299 20.80 3.63 -7.31
CA THR A 299 21.62 4.09 -6.19
C THR A 299 22.70 5.06 -6.67
N PRO A 300 23.17 6.01 -5.83
CA PRO A 300 24.30 6.85 -6.18
C PRO A 300 25.49 6.01 -6.63
N ALA A 301 26.09 6.35 -7.77
CA ALA A 301 27.34 5.73 -8.21
C ALA A 301 28.49 6.19 -7.29
N GLU A 302 29.42 5.28 -6.98
CA GLU A 302 30.64 5.59 -6.21
C GLU A 302 31.65 6.42 -6.99
#